data_AF-A5MYM5-F1
#
_entry.id   AF-A5MYM5-F1
#
_cell.length_a   1.000
_cell.length_b   1.000
_cell.length_c   1.000
_cell.angle_alpha   90.00
_cell.angle_beta   90.00
_cell.angle_gamma   90.00
#
_symmetry.space_group_name_H-M   'P 1'
#
loop_
_entity.id
_entity.type
_entity.pdbx_description
1 polymer ?
#
loop_
_entity_poly.entity_id
_entity_poly.type
_entity_poly.pdbx_seq_one_letter_code
_entity_poly.pdbx_strand_id
1 'polypeptide(L)'
;MTPTDSLRTKLRMLLNDRDSKTFTDDELDSLISDADCIYCAASEGWMMKATMQESNIDTPNQYQVGQERYQYSTITDVANLCYKNAEKYKSMCTGRSSFIIGSDVEINL
;
A
#
# COMPACT_ATOMS: atom_id res chain seq x y z
N MET A 1 -5.43 -10.87 12.78
CA MET A 1 -6.20 -10.41 13.97
C MET A 1 -7.70 -10.74 13.84
N THR A 2 -8.53 -10.67 14.89
CA THR A 2 -9.99 -10.83 14.70
C THR A 2 -10.63 -9.57 14.10
N PRO A 3 -11.33 -9.65 12.95
CA PRO A 3 -12.04 -8.51 12.38
C PRO A 3 -13.18 -8.02 13.28
N THR A 4 -13.35 -6.70 13.34
CA THR A 4 -14.46 -6.03 14.01
C THR A 4 -14.89 -4.82 13.18
N ASP A 5 -16.13 -4.35 13.34
CA ASP A 5 -16.62 -3.16 12.64
C ASP A 5 -15.74 -1.92 12.90
N SER A 6 -15.21 -1.80 14.12
CA SER A 6 -14.30 -0.71 14.49
C SER A 6 -12.95 -0.81 13.79
N LEU A 7 -12.40 -2.02 13.64
CA LEU A 7 -11.15 -2.26 12.89
C LEU A 7 -11.37 -2.05 11.39
N ARG A 8 -12.48 -2.52 10.84
CA ARG A 8 -12.85 -2.31 9.43
C ARG A 8 -12.99 -0.84 9.10
N THR A 9 -13.71 -0.09 9.93
CA THR A 9 -13.87 1.36 9.80
C THR A 9 -12.52 2.07 9.86
N LYS A 10 -11.66 1.68 10.80
CA LYS A 10 -10.32 2.23 10.93
C LYS A 10 -9.46 1.91 9.71
N LEU A 11 -9.49 0.68 9.20
CA LEU A 11 -8.73 0.27 8.02
C LEU A 11 -9.18 1.06 6.78
N ARG A 12 -10.49 1.24 6.57
CA ARG A 12 -11.03 2.12 5.50
C ARG A 12 -10.49 3.53 5.57
N MET A 13 -10.42 4.12 6.76
CA MET A 13 -9.86 5.46 6.94
C MET A 13 -8.37 5.51 6.57
N LEU A 14 -7.59 4.49 6.96
CA LEU A 14 -6.15 4.42 6.66
C LEU A 14 -5.86 4.19 5.17
N LEU A 15 -6.74 3.45 4.48
CA LEU A 15 -6.67 3.18 3.04
C LEU A 15 -7.31 4.27 2.19
N ASN A 16 -7.89 5.30 2.82
CA ASN A 16 -8.70 6.33 2.17
C ASN A 16 -9.80 5.74 1.27
N ASP A 17 -10.49 4.72 1.77
CA ASP A 17 -11.60 4.02 1.09
C ASP A 17 -12.91 4.17 1.87
N ARG A 18 -13.24 5.41 2.24
CA ARG A 18 -14.44 5.72 3.05
C ARG A 18 -15.74 5.38 2.34
N ASP A 19 -15.73 5.44 1.02
CA ASP A 19 -16.90 5.18 0.17
C ASP A 19 -17.03 3.70 -0.23
N SER A 20 -16.16 2.82 0.27
CA SER A 20 -16.16 1.37 -0.06
C SER A 20 -16.10 1.09 -1.56
N LYS A 21 -15.34 1.92 -2.29
CA LYS A 21 -15.22 1.80 -3.76
C LYS A 21 -14.08 0.89 -4.18
N THR A 22 -13.11 0.70 -3.30
CA THR A 22 -11.89 -0.07 -3.58
C THR A 22 -11.97 -1.46 -2.97
N PHE A 23 -12.40 -1.56 -1.71
CA PHE A 23 -12.45 -2.81 -0.97
C PHE A 23 -13.85 -3.08 -0.40
N THR A 24 -14.28 -4.31 -0.58
CA THR A 24 -15.44 -4.89 0.10
C THR A 24 -15.14 -5.14 1.58
N ASP A 25 -16.21 -5.35 2.36
CA ASP A 25 -16.07 -5.68 3.78
C ASP A 25 -15.29 -6.99 3.99
N ASP A 26 -15.53 -8.00 3.16
CA ASP A 26 -14.88 -9.32 3.25
C ASP A 26 -13.39 -9.25 2.92
N GLU A 27 -12.99 -8.42 1.94
CA GLU A 27 -11.58 -8.19 1.61
C GLU A 27 -10.84 -7.48 2.75
N LEU A 28 -11.50 -6.50 3.39
CA LEU A 28 -10.94 -5.83 4.56
C LEU A 28 -10.83 -6.79 5.76
N ASP A 29 -11.83 -7.65 5.97
CA ASP A 29 -11.80 -8.66 7.02
C ASP A 29 -10.68 -9.68 6.79
N SER A 30 -10.42 -10.05 5.54
CA SER A 30 -9.30 -10.91 5.17
C SER A 30 -7.96 -10.24 5.49
N LEU A 31 -7.77 -8.98 5.06
CA LEU A 31 -6.57 -8.18 5.38
C LEU A 31 -6.36 -8.02 6.90
N ILE A 32 -7.44 -7.84 7.67
CA ILE A 32 -7.35 -7.75 9.13
C ILE A 32 -7.02 -9.12 9.75
N SER A 33 -7.54 -10.20 9.18
CA SER A 33 -7.31 -11.57 9.63
C SER A 33 -5.86 -11.99 9.48
N ASP A 34 -5.27 -11.68 8.33
CA ASP A 34 -3.92 -12.09 7.97
C ASP A 34 -2.83 -11.23 8.61
N ALA A 35 -3.14 -9.97 8.94
CA ALA A 35 -2.17 -9.05 9.54
C ALA A 35 -2.02 -9.20 11.06
N ASP A 36 -0.81 -8.93 11.56
CA ASP A 36 -0.49 -8.85 13.00
C ASP A 36 -1.01 -7.58 13.68
N CYS A 37 -1.14 -6.49 12.91
CA CYS A 37 -1.68 -5.22 13.41
C CYS A 37 -2.39 -4.42 12.31
N ILE A 38 -3.20 -3.44 12.71
CA ILE A 38 -3.95 -2.59 11.78
C ILE A 38 -3.07 -1.82 10.77
N TYR A 39 -1.82 -1.49 11.15
CA TYR A 39 -0.88 -0.83 10.25
C TYR A 39 -0.26 -1.79 9.25
N CYS A 40 -0.05 -3.06 9.62
CA CYS A 40 0.34 -4.10 8.69
C CYS A 40 -0.77 -4.34 7.65
N ALA A 41 -2.03 -4.46 8.08
CA ALA A 41 -3.18 -4.55 7.16
C ALA A 41 -3.27 -3.32 6.22
N ALA A 42 -3.04 -2.11 6.74
CA ALA A 42 -3.03 -0.90 5.93
C ALA A 42 -1.88 -0.89 4.91
N SER A 43 -0.70 -1.37 5.30
CA SER A 43 0.44 -1.52 4.38
C SER A 43 0.08 -2.42 3.20
N GLU A 44 -0.47 -3.60 3.48
CA GLU A 44 -0.89 -4.57 2.47
C GLU A 44 -2.00 -4.01 1.57
N GLY A 45 -3.02 -3.37 2.13
CA GLY A 45 -4.07 -2.73 1.33
C GLY A 45 -3.54 -1.62 0.42
N TRP A 46 -2.53 -0.85 0.84
CA TRP A 46 -1.88 0.13 -0.03
C TRP A 46 -1.04 -0.51 -1.14
N MET A 47 -0.39 -1.66 -0.90
CA MET A 47 0.27 -2.43 -1.95
C MET A 47 -0.74 -2.93 -2.98
N MET A 48 -1.86 -3.50 -2.55
CA MET A 48 -2.93 -3.94 -3.44
C MET A 48 -3.46 -2.79 -4.31
N LYS A 49 -3.67 -1.60 -3.71
CA LYS A 49 -4.05 -0.40 -4.46
C LYS A 49 -3.03 -0.01 -5.52
N ALA A 50 -1.73 -0.13 -5.23
CA ALA A 50 -0.69 0.18 -6.21
C ALA A 50 -0.77 -0.78 -7.42
N THR A 51 -0.87 -2.09 -7.14
CA THR A 51 -1.00 -3.12 -8.18
C THR A 51 -2.27 -2.96 -9.01
N MET A 52 -3.39 -2.50 -8.42
CA MET A 52 -4.61 -2.17 -9.18
C MET A 52 -4.36 -1.03 -10.18
N GLN A 53 -3.59 0.00 -9.81
CA GLN A 53 -3.26 1.10 -10.73
C GLN A 53 -2.36 0.63 -11.88
N GLU A 54 -1.42 -0.27 -11.59
CA GLU A 54 -0.57 -0.90 -12.59
C GLU A 54 -1.35 -1.85 -13.51
N SER A 55 -2.39 -2.51 -13.00
CA SER A 55 -3.21 -3.45 -13.78
C SER A 55 -4.22 -2.73 -14.68
N ASN A 56 -4.63 -1.50 -14.33
CA ASN A 56 -5.48 -0.63 -15.17
C ASN A 56 -4.72 -0.01 -16.37
N ILE A 57 -3.51 -0.47 -16.68
CA ILE A 57 -2.70 -0.07 -17.85
C ILE A 57 -3.27 -0.61 -19.18
N ASP A 58 -4.36 -1.39 -19.16
CA ASP A 58 -4.93 -2.09 -20.32
C ASP A 58 -5.56 -1.20 -21.42
N THR A 59 -5.32 0.11 -21.39
CA THR A 59 -5.40 0.95 -22.60
C THR A 59 -4.05 1.59 -22.84
N PRO A 60 -3.31 1.19 -23.90
CA PRO A 60 -2.16 1.95 -24.34
C PRO A 60 -2.67 3.31 -24.79
N ASN A 61 -2.64 4.27 -23.87
CA ASN A 61 -2.51 5.68 -24.15
C ASN A 61 -1.10 5.91 -24.75
N GLN A 62 -0.84 5.25 -25.88
CA GLN A 62 0.28 5.54 -26.77
C GLN A 62 -0.33 6.08 -28.05
N TYR A 63 -0.64 7.37 -28.05
CA TYR A 63 -0.74 8.08 -29.31
C TYR A 63 0.68 8.34 -29.82
N GLN A 64 1.07 7.61 -30.87
CA GLN A 64 2.32 7.85 -31.60
C GLN A 64 2.04 8.91 -32.66
N VAL A 65 2.46 10.15 -32.41
CA VAL A 65 2.47 11.22 -33.40
C VAL A 65 3.87 11.83 -33.42
N GLY A 66 4.77 11.29 -34.25
CA GLY A 66 6.14 11.81 -34.41
C GLY A 66 7.16 11.32 -33.36
N GLN A 67 8.28 12.04 -33.27
CA GLN A 67 9.50 11.69 -32.50
C GLN A 67 9.43 11.96 -30.99
N GLU A 68 8.30 12.39 -30.44
CA GLU A 68 8.17 12.70 -29.01
C GLU A 68 7.05 11.86 -28.37
N ARG A 69 7.44 10.98 -27.43
CA ARG A 69 6.52 10.21 -26.58
C ARG A 69 6.35 10.97 -25.25
N TYR A 70 5.15 11.47 -24.97
CA TYR A 70 4.81 12.04 -23.66
C TYR A 70 3.51 11.45 -23.11
N GLN A 71 3.61 10.37 -22.32
CA GLN A 71 2.45 9.93 -21.52
C GLN A 71 2.80 8.97 -20.36
N TYR A 72 3.58 9.39 -19.35
CA TYR A 72 3.79 8.57 -18.13
C TYR A 72 4.16 9.40 -16.89
N SER A 73 3.24 10.23 -16.38
CA SER A 73 3.37 10.83 -15.05
C SER A 73 2.25 10.36 -14.13
N THR A 74 0.99 10.68 -14.44
CA THR A 74 -0.10 10.57 -13.47
C THR A 74 -0.38 9.18 -12.89
N ILE A 75 -0.48 8.11 -13.70
CA ILE A 75 -0.80 6.75 -13.19
C ILE A 75 0.37 6.18 -12.40
N THR A 76 1.58 6.29 -12.95
CA THR A 76 2.83 5.89 -12.28
C THR A 76 3.03 6.67 -10.98
N ASP A 77 2.69 7.97 -10.96
CA ASP A 77 2.75 8.81 -9.77
C ASP A 77 1.76 8.36 -8.69
N VAL A 78 0.56 7.93 -9.08
CA VAL A 78 -0.44 7.39 -8.15
C VAL A 78 0.00 6.03 -7.60
N ALA A 79 0.52 5.13 -8.43
CA ALA A 79 1.08 3.85 -7.98
C ALA A 79 2.25 4.07 -7.00
N ASN A 80 3.16 4.99 -7.33
CA ASN A 80 4.26 5.39 -6.46
C ASN A 80 3.79 5.99 -5.13
N LEU A 81 2.72 6.79 -5.14
CA LEU A 81 2.10 7.30 -3.92
C LEU A 81 1.55 6.16 -3.06
N CYS A 82 0.89 5.17 -3.68
CA CYS A 82 0.41 3.98 -2.98
C CYS A 82 1.57 3.19 -2.35
N TYR A 83 2.66 2.94 -3.08
CA TYR A 83 3.84 2.29 -2.53
C TYR A 83 4.47 3.07 -1.36
N LYS A 84 4.58 4.40 -1.47
CA LYS A 84 5.07 5.24 -0.36
C LYS A 84 4.18 5.13 0.88
N ASN A 85 2.86 5.07 0.71
CA ASN A 85 1.94 4.87 1.82
C ASN A 85 2.08 3.47 2.42
N ALA A 86 2.26 2.43 1.60
CA ALA A 86 2.52 1.08 2.08
C ALA A 86 3.76 1.03 2.98
N GLU A 87 4.90 1.54 2.50
CA GLU A 87 6.15 1.58 3.27
C GLU A 87 6.02 2.40 4.58
N LYS A 88 5.30 3.53 4.53
CA LYS A 88 4.99 4.30 5.73
C LYS A 88 4.26 3.44 6.77
N TYR A 89 3.20 2.73 6.39
CA TYR A 89 2.45 1.91 7.34
C TYR A 89 3.20 0.66 7.78
N LYS A 90 4.03 0.08 6.91
CA LYS A 90 4.97 -1.00 7.27
C LYS A 90 5.93 -0.54 8.36
N SER A 91 6.53 0.64 8.23
CA SER A 91 7.42 1.21 9.25
C SER A 91 6.70 1.49 10.58
N MET A 92 5.41 1.80 10.56
CA MET A 92 4.60 1.96 11.77
C MET A 92 4.21 0.62 12.41
N CYS A 93 4.13 -0.44 11.60
CA CYS A 93 3.97 -1.81 12.09
C CYS A 93 5.24 -2.28 12.79
N THR A 94 6.40 -2.12 12.15
CA THR A 94 7.71 -2.54 12.71
C THR A 94 8.22 -1.61 13.81
N GLY A 95 7.90 -0.32 13.78
CA GLY A 95 8.29 0.66 14.79
C GLY A 95 7.62 0.47 16.16
N ARG A 96 6.63 -0.43 16.26
CA ARG A 96 6.09 -0.93 17.53
C ARG A 96 6.87 -2.14 18.08
N SER A 97 7.69 -2.77 17.26
CA SER A 97 8.71 -3.71 17.74
C SER A 97 9.90 -2.88 18.18
N SER A 98 10.19 -2.89 19.48
CA SER A 98 11.38 -2.27 20.05
C SER A 98 12.58 -2.53 19.16
N PHE A 99 13.23 -1.44 18.74
CA PHE A 99 14.52 -1.43 18.08
C PHE A 99 15.53 -2.16 18.99
N ILE A 100 15.68 -3.48 18.81
CA ILE A 100 16.90 -4.16 19.23
C ILE A 100 17.91 -3.82 18.14
N ILE A 101 18.77 -2.87 18.48
CA ILE A 101 20.03 -2.59 17.78
C ILE A 101 20.86 -3.87 17.85
N GLY A 102 20.71 -4.74 16.86
CA GLY A 102 21.71 -5.75 16.50
C GLY A 102 22.70 -5.16 15.50
N SER A 103 23.31 -4.02 15.84
CA SER A 103 24.44 -3.46 15.09
C SER A 103 25.72 -4.11 15.60
N ASP A 104 25.91 -5.40 15.34
CA ASP A 104 27.26 -5.97 15.36
C ASP A 104 27.92 -5.69 14.01
N VAL A 105 28.43 -4.46 13.94
CA VAL A 105 29.70 -4.02 13.36
C VAL A 105 30.46 -5.06 12.51
N GLU A 106 30.59 -4.76 11.21
CA GLU A 106 31.81 -5.06 10.44
C GLU A 106 32.63 -3.77 10.29
N ILE A 107 33.73 -3.62 11.02
CA ILE A 107 34.82 -2.73 10.62
C ILE A 107 36.09 -3.57 10.53
N ASN A 108 36.48 -3.84 9.28
CA ASN A 108 37.82 -4.29 8.92
C ASN A 108 38.83 -3.21 9.33
N LEU A 109 39.89 -3.60 10.06
CA LEU A 109 41.19 -2.95 10.11
C LEU A 109 42.28 -4.02 10.27
#